data_AF-A0A3P7LML1-F1
#
_entry.id   AF-A0A3P7LML1-F1
#
_cell.length_a   1.000
_cell.length_b   1.000
_cell.length_c   1.000
_cell.angle_alpha   90.00
_cell.angle_beta   90.00
_cell.angle_gamma   90.00
#
_symmetry.space_group_name_H-M   'P 1'
#
loop_
_entity.id
_entity.type
_entity.pdbx_description
1 polymer ?
#
loop_
_entity_poly.entity_id
_entity_poly.type
_entity_poly.pdbx_seq_one_letter_code
_entity_poly.pdbx_strand_id
1 'polypeptide(L)'
;MEVFHEKRKAGSGVEESRLDINTVAAGGGSRLFFANGIFVVGPESVGAHPGPVCYRKGGHLSITDANLVLGRILPEYFPKIFGPNCDESLDRCVLCSFHCLYELSSLSEASYSAMKELTSEINDYVKNNPDAVQKEYSVEEVALGFVTVANEEMCRPIR
;
A
#
# COMPACT_ATOMS: atom_id res chain seq x y z
N MET A 1 -17.73 -11.92 -33.11
CA MET A 1 -16.92 -11.54 -34.29
C MET A 1 -16.06 -10.38 -33.85
N GLU A 2 -14.92 -10.66 -33.21
CA GLU A 2 -14.04 -9.62 -32.68
C GLU A 2 -13.02 -9.21 -33.75
N VAL A 3 -13.00 -7.91 -34.03
CA VAL A 3 -12.16 -7.30 -35.05
C VAL A 3 -10.76 -7.10 -34.45
N PHE A 4 -9.82 -7.95 -34.89
CA PHE A 4 -8.40 -7.82 -34.56
C PHE A 4 -7.84 -6.52 -35.14
N HIS A 5 -7.30 -5.65 -34.28
CA HIS A 5 -6.60 -4.45 -34.72
C HIS A 5 -5.08 -4.69 -34.68
N GLU A 6 -4.52 -5.07 -35.83
CA GLU A 6 -3.08 -5.22 -36.05
C GLU A 6 -2.40 -3.83 -36.07
N LYS A 7 -1.39 -3.59 -35.23
CA LYS A 7 -0.44 -2.47 -35.41
C LYS A 7 0.88 -3.04 -35.93
N ARG A 8 1.14 -2.89 -37.22
CA ARG A 8 2.40 -3.28 -37.85
C ARG A 8 3.52 -2.31 -37.46
N LYS A 9 4.54 -2.80 -36.76
CA LYS A 9 5.88 -2.19 -36.78
C LYS A 9 6.74 -2.94 -37.81
N ALA A 10 7.52 -2.18 -38.57
CA ALA A 10 8.20 -2.62 -39.78
C ALA A 10 9.11 -3.84 -39.57
N GLY A 11 8.94 -4.85 -40.42
CA GLY A 11 10.10 -5.55 -41.01
C GLY A 11 10.49 -6.93 -40.49
N SER A 12 9.85 -7.48 -39.46
CA SER A 12 10.06 -8.90 -39.10
C SER A 12 8.87 -9.43 -38.30
N GLY A 13 8.14 -10.37 -38.89
CA GLY A 13 7.06 -11.07 -38.20
C GLY A 13 7.63 -11.97 -37.11
N VAL A 14 7.75 -11.42 -35.90
CA VAL A 14 7.97 -12.22 -34.71
C VAL A 14 6.59 -12.63 -34.21
N GLU A 15 6.24 -13.89 -34.43
CA GLU A 15 5.10 -14.55 -33.80
C GLU A 15 5.46 -14.82 -32.32
N GLU A 16 5.56 -13.75 -31.54
CA GLU A 16 5.67 -13.84 -30.09
C GLU A 16 4.30 -14.23 -29.55
N SER A 17 4.19 -15.43 -28.97
CA SER A 17 3.04 -15.83 -28.15
C SER A 17 2.97 -14.88 -26.95
N ARG A 18 2.21 -13.80 -27.08
CA ARG A 18 1.99 -12.87 -25.99
C ARG A 18 1.01 -13.51 -25.02
N LEU A 19 1.52 -13.88 -23.85
CA LEU A 19 0.70 -14.16 -22.69
C LEU A 19 -0.06 -12.85 -22.39
N ASP A 20 -1.37 -12.85 -22.64
CA ASP A 20 -2.23 -11.71 -22.36
C ASP A 20 -2.43 -11.61 -20.83
N ILE A 21 -1.41 -11.06 -20.17
CA ILE A 21 -1.44 -10.82 -18.74
C ILE A 21 -2.12 -9.46 -18.53
N ASN A 22 -3.41 -9.50 -18.22
CA ASN A 22 -4.10 -8.36 -17.63
C ASN A 22 -3.56 -8.16 -16.20
N THR A 23 -2.50 -7.36 -16.05
CA THR A 23 -1.94 -7.03 -14.74
C THR A 23 -2.83 -6.02 -14.04
N VAL A 24 -3.42 -6.41 -12.92
CA VAL A 24 -4.09 -5.48 -12.02
C VAL A 24 -3.06 -4.82 -11.13
N ALA A 25 -2.96 -3.51 -11.20
CA ALA A 25 -1.95 -2.72 -10.48
C ALA A 25 -2.38 -2.46 -9.02
N ALA A 26 -2.37 -3.50 -8.20
CA ALA A 26 -2.58 -3.39 -6.74
C ALA A 26 -1.67 -4.37 -5.98
N GLY A 27 -0.35 -4.26 -6.19
CA GLY A 27 0.65 -5.02 -5.43
C GLY A 27 0.98 -4.37 -4.08
N GLY A 28 1.86 -5.00 -3.28
CA GLY A 28 2.27 -4.47 -1.96
C GLY A 28 2.84 -3.05 -1.99
N GLY A 29 3.53 -2.68 -3.09
CA GLY A 29 4.08 -1.34 -3.29
C GLY A 29 3.08 -0.30 -3.82
N SER A 30 1.79 -0.62 -3.94
CA SER A 30 0.81 0.35 -4.45
C SER A 30 0.66 1.50 -3.46
N ARG A 31 0.84 2.73 -3.94
CA ARG A 31 0.83 3.94 -3.12
C ARG A 31 -0.58 4.21 -2.57
N LEU A 32 -0.64 4.65 -1.32
CA LEU A 32 -1.87 5.06 -0.65
C LEU A 32 -1.95 6.58 -0.58
N PHE A 33 -3.10 7.12 -0.92
CA PHE A 33 -3.42 8.53 -0.71
C PHE A 33 -4.93 8.73 -0.65
N PHE A 34 -5.33 9.85 -0.09
CA PHE A 34 -6.73 10.26 0.01
C PHE A 34 -6.95 11.50 -0.86
N ALA A 35 -7.95 11.45 -1.74
CA ALA A 35 -8.28 12.56 -2.61
C ALA A 35 -9.79 12.70 -2.72
N ASN A 36 -10.30 13.90 -2.44
CA ASN A 36 -11.69 14.29 -2.66
C ASN A 36 -12.73 13.32 -2.03
N GLY A 37 -12.45 12.77 -0.84
CA GLY A 37 -13.36 11.84 -0.18
C GLY A 37 -13.17 10.37 -0.56
N ILE A 38 -12.19 10.04 -1.39
CA ILE A 38 -11.98 8.71 -1.93
C ILE A 38 -10.63 8.17 -1.46
N PHE A 39 -10.64 6.93 -0.97
CA PHE A 39 -9.44 6.14 -0.71
C PHE A 39 -8.87 5.67 -2.05
N VAL A 40 -7.64 6.05 -2.37
CA VAL A 40 -6.99 5.67 -3.63
C VAL A 40 -5.81 4.75 -3.35
N VAL A 41 -5.73 3.66 -4.12
CA VAL A 41 -4.64 2.68 -4.09
C VAL A 41 -4.09 2.54 -5.51
N GLY A 42 -2.81 2.89 -5.70
CA GLY A 42 -2.20 2.89 -7.03
C GLY A 42 -2.81 3.96 -7.96
N PRO A 43 -2.59 3.90 -9.29
CA PRO A 43 -1.74 2.95 -10.02
C PRO A 43 -0.24 3.19 -9.76
N GLU A 44 0.12 4.30 -9.12
CA GLU A 44 1.49 4.59 -8.75
C GLU A 44 2.03 3.54 -7.76
N SER A 45 3.24 3.07 -8.04
CA SER A 45 4.00 2.20 -7.14
C SER A 45 5.08 3.02 -6.44
N VAL A 46 5.25 2.80 -5.14
CA VAL A 46 6.36 3.37 -4.36
C VAL A 46 7.71 2.70 -4.66
N GLY A 47 7.70 1.64 -5.48
CA GLY A 47 8.87 0.87 -5.85
C GLY A 47 9.49 0.12 -4.65
N ALA A 48 10.76 -0.27 -4.79
CA ALA A 48 11.55 -0.86 -3.70
C ALA A 48 12.53 0.13 -3.06
N HIS A 49 12.84 1.23 -3.75
CA HIS A 49 13.70 2.31 -3.27
C HIS A 49 13.15 3.66 -3.78
N PRO A 50 12.70 4.57 -2.91
CA PRO A 50 12.72 4.48 -1.44
C PRO A 50 11.74 3.42 -0.88
N GLY A 51 10.71 3.03 -1.64
CA GLY A 51 9.79 1.97 -1.26
C GLY A 51 8.72 2.39 -0.24
N PRO A 52 8.08 1.43 0.43
CA PRO A 52 7.17 1.67 1.55
C PRO A 52 7.80 2.48 2.69
N VAL A 53 6.99 3.16 3.50
CA VAL A 53 7.48 3.84 4.72
C VAL A 53 8.18 2.84 5.64
N CYS A 54 7.64 1.62 5.73
CA CYS A 54 8.18 0.55 6.56
C CYS A 54 9.58 0.08 6.15
N TYR A 55 10.09 0.49 4.99
CA TYR A 55 11.45 0.19 4.56
C TYR A 55 12.49 1.15 5.14
N ARG A 56 12.05 2.22 5.85
CA ARG A 56 12.92 3.19 6.53
C ARG A 56 13.89 3.92 5.59
N LYS A 57 13.46 4.13 4.34
CA LYS A 57 14.26 4.75 3.27
C LYS A 57 13.66 6.06 2.76
N GLY A 58 12.74 6.67 3.51
CA GLY A 58 12.06 7.92 3.11
C GLY A 58 10.95 7.72 2.07
N GLY A 59 10.27 6.57 2.15
CA GLY A 59 9.21 6.14 1.24
C GLY A 59 7.87 6.83 1.42
N HIS A 60 6.87 6.40 0.64
CA HIS A 60 5.47 6.79 0.78
C HIS A 60 4.63 5.63 1.31
N LEU A 61 3.47 5.94 1.89
CA LEU A 61 2.53 4.92 2.35
C LEU A 61 2.12 3.99 1.21
N SER A 62 2.12 2.70 1.51
CA SER A 62 1.81 1.63 0.58
C SER A 62 0.91 0.57 1.20
N ILE A 63 0.41 -0.37 0.39
CA ILE A 63 -0.33 -1.55 0.89
C ILE A 63 0.49 -2.38 1.88
N THR A 64 1.81 -2.42 1.73
CA THR A 64 2.70 -3.05 2.72
C THR A 64 2.61 -2.34 4.08
N ASP A 65 2.55 -1.00 4.10
CA ASP A 65 2.39 -0.23 5.35
C ASP A 65 1.03 -0.49 6.01
N ALA A 66 -0.05 -0.51 5.23
CA ALA A 66 -1.38 -0.80 5.77
C ALA A 66 -1.48 -2.21 6.36
N ASN A 67 -0.90 -3.22 5.69
CA ASN A 67 -0.87 -4.59 6.23
C ASN A 67 0.03 -4.71 7.45
N LEU A 68 1.12 -3.94 7.52
CA LEU A 68 1.96 -3.86 8.70
C LEU A 68 1.20 -3.24 9.88
N VAL A 69 0.50 -2.11 9.67
CA VAL A 69 -0.34 -1.45 10.68
C VAL A 69 -1.44 -2.38 11.20
N LEU A 70 -2.04 -3.20 10.33
CA LEU A 70 -3.04 -4.19 10.72
C LEU A 70 -2.46 -5.45 11.38
N GLY A 71 -1.14 -5.54 11.57
CA GLY A 71 -0.47 -6.71 12.14
C GLY A 71 -0.52 -7.96 11.25
N ARG A 72 -0.76 -7.80 9.95
CA ARG A 72 -0.80 -8.91 8.97
C ARG A 72 0.58 -9.28 8.44
N ILE A 73 1.57 -8.41 8.65
CA ILE A 73 2.98 -8.64 8.33
C ILE A 73 3.73 -8.81 9.64
N LEU A 74 4.52 -9.88 9.75
CA LEU A 74 5.39 -10.16 10.87
C LEU A 74 6.83 -9.73 10.53
N PRO A 75 7.33 -8.60 11.06
CA PRO A 75 8.65 -8.06 10.73
C PRO A 75 9.81 -9.02 11.03
N GLU A 76 9.63 -9.92 12.00
CA GLU A 76 10.66 -10.84 12.50
C GLU A 76 11.09 -11.88 11.44
N TYR A 77 10.21 -12.15 10.48
CA TYR A 77 10.47 -13.11 9.40
C TYR A 77 11.07 -12.44 8.14
N PHE A 78 11.25 -11.12 8.15
CA PHE A 78 11.86 -10.41 7.04
C PHE A 78 13.39 -10.28 7.23
N PRO A 79 14.16 -10.31 6.14
CA PRO A 79 15.60 -10.08 6.20
C PRO A 79 15.91 -8.64 6.66
N LYS A 80 17.03 -8.46 7.36
CA LYS A 80 17.50 -7.15 7.83
C LYS A 80 18.22 -6.38 6.72
N ILE A 81 17.47 -5.93 5.72
CA ILE A 81 17.99 -5.22 4.53
C ILE A 81 17.37 -3.82 4.35
N PHE A 82 16.67 -3.33 5.39
CA PHE A 82 15.97 -2.06 5.40
C PHE A 82 16.82 -0.97 6.06
N GLY A 83 16.31 0.25 6.10
CA GLY A 83 17.06 1.41 6.60
C GLY A 83 18.07 1.97 5.59
N PRO A 84 18.69 3.12 5.90
CA PRO A 84 19.66 3.78 5.03
C PRO A 84 20.92 2.95 4.81
N ASN A 85 21.33 2.14 5.81
CA ASN A 85 22.54 1.30 5.75
C ASN A 85 22.25 -0.15 5.32
N CYS A 86 20.99 -0.50 5.04
CA CYS A 86 20.56 -1.85 4.63
C CYS A 86 20.91 -2.96 5.64
N ASP A 87 20.80 -2.67 6.93
CA ASP A 87 21.09 -3.58 8.05
C ASP A 87 19.97 -3.60 9.10
N GLU A 88 18.88 -2.84 8.88
CA GLU A 88 17.73 -2.78 9.78
C GLU A 88 16.64 -3.79 9.41
N SER A 89 15.88 -4.22 10.41
CA SER A 89 14.63 -4.97 10.19
C SER A 89 13.55 -4.08 9.58
N LEU A 90 12.49 -4.71 9.07
CA LEU A 90 11.29 -3.99 8.68
C LEU A 90 10.77 -3.18 9.88
N ASP A 91 10.11 -2.06 9.61
CA ASP A 91 9.42 -1.30 10.64
C ASP A 91 8.47 -2.20 11.45
N ARG A 92 8.36 -1.94 12.76
CA ARG A 92 7.45 -2.71 13.62
C ARG A 92 6.18 -1.90 13.82
N CYS A 93 5.04 -2.58 13.89
CA CYS A 93 3.79 -1.95 14.26
C CYS A 93 3.48 -2.16 15.74
N VAL A 94 2.96 -1.12 16.40
CA VAL A 94 2.42 -1.14 17.77
C VAL A 94 1.57 -2.39 18.06
N LEU A 95 0.74 -2.86 17.12
CA LEU A 95 -0.17 -4.00 17.34
C LEU A 95 0.54 -5.37 17.41
N CYS A 96 1.71 -5.53 16.77
CA CYS A 96 2.52 -6.74 16.89
C CYS A 96 3.12 -6.90 18.30
N SER A 97 3.12 -5.83 19.11
CA SER A 97 3.65 -5.84 20.48
C SER A 97 2.86 -6.74 21.42
N PHE A 98 1.61 -7.11 21.12
CA PHE A 98 0.85 -8.05 21.94
C PHE A 98 1.46 -9.47 21.97
N HIS A 99 2.31 -9.81 20.99
CA HIS A 99 3.02 -11.10 20.94
C HIS A 99 4.52 -10.99 21.22
N CYS A 100 5.10 -9.79 21.30
CA CYS A 100 6.55 -9.60 21.47
C CYS A 100 6.88 -9.02 22.84
N LEU A 101 7.30 -9.88 23.78
CA LEU A 101 7.81 -9.52 25.11
C LEU A 101 9.22 -8.91 25.08
N TYR A 102 9.54 -8.04 24.12
CA TYR A 102 10.89 -7.47 23.97
C TYR A 102 10.84 -5.97 23.64
N GLU A 103 11.39 -5.18 24.58
CA GLU A 103 11.79 -3.77 24.53
C GLU A 103 11.10 -2.83 23.51
N LEU A 104 10.17 -2.02 24.03
CA LEU A 104 9.51 -0.89 23.35
C LEU A 104 10.42 0.31 23.03
N SER A 105 11.71 0.27 23.38
CA SER A 105 12.55 1.48 23.52
C SER A 105 13.28 1.94 22.25
N SER A 106 13.22 1.21 21.13
CA SER A 106 13.91 1.57 19.87
C SER A 106 13.07 1.33 18.60
N LEU A 107 11.75 1.24 18.75
CA LEU A 107 10.85 1.03 17.62
C LEU A 107 10.73 2.32 16.81
N SER A 108 11.16 2.30 15.54
CA SER A 108 10.62 3.29 14.61
C SER A 108 9.17 2.90 14.37
N GLU A 109 8.28 3.88 14.48
CA GLU A 109 6.84 3.78 14.29
C GLU A 109 6.45 4.58 13.05
N ALA A 110 7.29 4.52 12.01
CA ALA A 110 7.20 5.42 10.87
C ALA A 110 5.91 5.14 10.08
N SER A 111 5.58 3.87 9.85
CA SER A 111 4.36 3.49 9.14
C SER A 111 3.09 3.88 9.92
N TYR A 112 3.09 3.68 11.24
CA TYR A 112 1.94 4.06 12.08
C TYR A 112 1.77 5.57 12.15
N SER A 113 2.87 6.32 12.33
CA SER A 113 2.85 7.79 12.34
C SER A 113 2.35 8.36 11.02
N ALA A 114 2.87 7.88 9.89
CA ALA A 114 2.42 8.32 8.58
C ALA A 114 0.93 7.99 8.34
N MET A 115 0.48 6.80 8.74
CA MET A 115 -0.95 6.44 8.64
C MET A 115 -1.83 7.30 9.55
N LYS A 116 -1.33 7.68 10.72
CA LYS A 116 -2.03 8.58 11.66
C LYS A 116 -2.18 9.99 11.09
N GLU A 117 -1.15 10.52 10.43
CA GLU A 117 -1.24 11.81 9.72
C GLU A 117 -2.33 11.75 8.64
N LEU A 118 -2.30 10.73 7.79
CA LEU A 118 -3.33 10.52 6.75
C LEU A 118 -4.73 10.35 7.36
N THR A 119 -4.85 9.66 8.49
CA THR A 119 -6.11 9.50 9.22
C THR A 119 -6.64 10.83 9.74
N SER A 120 -5.76 11.71 10.22
CA SER A 120 -6.15 13.08 10.62
C SER A 120 -6.71 13.86 9.43
N GLU A 121 -6.02 13.82 8.28
CA GLU A 121 -6.47 14.50 7.06
C GLU A 121 -7.86 14.01 6.61
N ILE A 122 -8.09 12.69 6.66
CA ILE A 122 -9.39 12.09 6.33
C ILE A 122 -10.48 12.57 7.29
N ASN A 123 -10.20 12.53 8.60
CA ASN A 123 -11.17 12.96 9.61
C ASN A 123 -11.49 14.46 9.52
N ASP A 124 -10.49 15.29 9.20
CA ASP A 124 -10.68 16.72 8.97
C ASP A 124 -11.53 16.96 7.72
N TYR A 125 -11.31 16.21 6.63
CA TYR A 125 -12.15 16.27 5.44
C TYR A 125 -13.61 15.90 5.75
N VAL A 126 -13.84 14.80 6.48
CA VAL A 126 -15.19 14.34 6.83
C VAL A 126 -15.94 15.36 7.69
N LYS A 127 -15.25 15.99 8.65
CA LYS A 127 -15.84 17.04 9.52
C LYS A 127 -16.24 18.28 8.72
N ASN A 128 -15.50 18.63 7.67
CA ASN A 128 -15.76 19.81 6.85
C ASN A 128 -16.77 19.59 5.72
N ASN A 129 -17.11 18.33 5.40
CA ASN A 129 -18.02 17.99 4.30
C ASN A 129 -19.35 17.43 4.84
N PRO A 130 -20.45 18.22 4.84
CA PRO A 130 -21.74 17.79 5.39
C PRO A 130 -22.40 16.64 4.60
N ASP A 131 -22.01 16.45 3.33
CA ASP A 131 -22.49 15.34 2.48
C ASP A 131 -21.79 14.00 2.80
N ALA A 132 -20.66 14.05 3.52
CA ALA A 132 -19.95 12.84 3.94
C ALA A 132 -20.60 12.24 5.19
N VAL A 133 -20.49 10.90 5.31
CA VAL A 133 -20.91 10.18 6.52
C VAL A 133 -20.11 10.72 7.70
N GLN A 134 -20.77 11.38 8.65
CA GLN A 134 -20.16 11.95 9.84
C GLN A 134 -19.71 10.83 10.79
N LYS A 135 -18.54 10.27 10.50
CA LYS A 135 -17.86 9.23 11.26
C LYS A 135 -16.41 9.65 11.49
N GLU A 136 -15.92 9.48 12.71
CA GLU A 136 -14.51 9.60 13.02
C GLU A 136 -13.84 8.22 12.85
N TYR A 137 -12.82 8.15 12.00
CA TYR A 137 -12.10 6.94 11.67
C TYR A 137 -10.89 6.74 12.59
N SER A 138 -10.68 5.50 13.03
CA SER A 138 -9.41 5.09 13.64
C SER A 138 -8.33 4.79 12.58
N VAL A 139 -7.07 4.72 13.00
CA VAL A 139 -5.93 4.41 12.10
C VAL A 139 -6.11 3.02 11.47
N GLU A 140 -6.60 2.07 12.25
CA GLU A 140 -6.86 0.69 11.83
C GLU A 140 -8.02 0.62 10.83
N GLU A 141 -9.07 1.42 11.03
CA GLU A 141 -10.19 1.50 10.10
C GLU A 141 -9.76 2.09 8.75
N VAL A 142 -8.93 3.13 8.75
CA VAL A 142 -8.34 3.72 7.54
C VAL A 142 -7.47 2.70 6.81
N ALA A 143 -6.58 2.01 7.55
CA ALA A 143 -5.71 0.98 6.97
C ALA A 143 -6.53 -0.17 6.36
N LEU A 144 -7.59 -0.62 7.04
CA LEU A 144 -8.51 -1.64 6.54
C LEU A 144 -9.27 -1.16 5.29
N GLY A 145 -9.68 0.12 5.27
CA GLY A 145 -10.32 0.75 4.12
C GLY A 145 -9.44 0.68 2.87
N PHE A 146 -8.16 1.06 2.98
CA PHE A 146 -7.21 0.95 1.87
C PHE A 146 -7.00 -0.49 1.39
N VAL A 147 -6.88 -1.45 2.32
CA VAL A 147 -6.74 -2.86 1.93
C VAL A 147 -8.01 -3.39 1.25
N THR A 148 -9.19 -2.92 1.67
CA THR A 148 -10.47 -3.28 1.05
C THR A 148 -10.54 -2.76 -0.38
N VAL A 149 -10.19 -1.49 -0.60
CA VAL A 149 -10.12 -0.90 -1.95
C VAL A 149 -9.14 -1.67 -2.84
N ALA A 150 -7.95 -2.00 -2.32
CA ALA A 150 -6.97 -2.78 -3.07
C ALA A 150 -7.50 -4.15 -3.49
N ASN A 151 -8.19 -4.84 -2.58
CA ASN A 151 -8.81 -6.14 -2.86
C ASN A 151 -9.92 -6.02 -3.90
N GLU A 152 -10.73 -4.97 -3.84
CA GLU A 152 -11.78 -4.73 -4.84
C GLU A 152 -11.18 -4.47 -6.22
N GLU A 153 -10.16 -3.63 -6.33
CA GLU A 153 -9.47 -3.38 -7.59
C GLU A 153 -8.85 -4.67 -8.15
N MET A 154 -8.19 -5.49 -7.31
CA MET A 154 -7.66 -6.81 -7.71
C MET A 154 -8.76 -7.78 -8.20
N CYS A 155 -9.95 -7.75 -7.60
CA CYS A 155 -11.04 -8.65 -7.94
C CYS A 155 -11.81 -8.25 -9.21
N ARG A 156 -11.80 -6.96 -9.60
CA ARG A 156 -12.59 -6.45 -10.73
C ARG A 156 -12.34 -7.16 -12.07
N PRO A 157 -11.09 -7.40 -12.51
CA PRO A 157 -10.84 -8.05 -13.79
C PRO A 157 -10.92 -9.59 -13.75
N ILE A 158 -11.23 -10.17 -12.58
CA ILE A 158 -11.46 -11.63 -12.42
C ILE A 158 -12.95 -11.99 -12.61
N ARG A 159 -13.85 -10.99 -12.56
CA ARG A 159 -15.31 -11.16 -12.76
C ARG A 159 -15.69 -11.03 -14.23
#